data_AF-A0A5M6D751-F1
#
_entry.id   AF-A0A5M6D751-F1
#
_cell.length_a   1.000
_cell.length_b   1.000
_cell.length_c   1.000
_cell.angle_alpha   90.00
_cell.angle_beta   90.00
_cell.angle_gamma   90.00
#
_symmetry.space_group_name_H-M   'P 1'
#
loop_
_entity.id
_entity.type
_entity.pdbx_description
1 polymer ?
#
loop_
_entity_poly.entity_id
_entity_poly.type
_entity_poly.pdbx_seq_one_letter_code
_entity_poly.pdbx_strand_id
1 'polypeptide(L)'
;MIDIAEMNVKNLALAIVLPLIVVVPIGYLILIPPSPFNFIPFALYESICSGTGIEEHSFIIAFDLLVLKFLFLLFSRMILNSLKNTRP
;
A
#
# COMPACT_ATOMS: atom_id res chain seq x y z
N MET A 1 5.42 -31.77 17.64
CA MET A 1 4.35 -31.34 16.71
C MET A 1 4.25 -29.84 16.84
N ILE A 2 4.62 -29.07 15.82
CA ILE A 2 4.31 -27.63 15.79
C ILE A 2 2.82 -27.55 15.50
N ASP A 3 2.06 -26.88 16.38
CA ASP A 3 0.63 -26.77 16.24
C ASP A 3 0.29 -26.05 14.92
N ILE A 4 -0.61 -26.64 14.14
CA ILE A 4 -1.06 -26.08 12.84
C ILE A 4 -1.61 -24.65 13.04
N ALA A 5 -2.15 -24.37 14.23
CA ALA A 5 -2.56 -23.05 14.65
C ALA A 5 -1.39 -22.06 14.76
N GLU A 6 -0.27 -22.46 15.36
CA GLU A 6 0.92 -21.60 15.52
C GLU A 6 1.55 -21.25 14.16
N MET A 7 1.57 -22.22 13.23
CA MET A 7 2.05 -22.02 11.87
C MET A 7 1.14 -21.05 11.08
N ASN A 8 -0.18 -21.13 11.25
CA ASN A 8 -1.11 -20.19 10.60
C ASN A 8 -0.98 -18.77 11.14
N VAL A 9 -0.78 -18.60 12.45
CA VAL A 9 -0.56 -17.28 13.06
C VAL A 9 0.74 -16.65 12.58
N LYS A 10 1.84 -17.42 12.50
CA LYS A 10 3.13 -16.93 11.97
C LYS A 10 3.04 -16.49 10.51
N ASN A 11 2.36 -17.28 9.68
CA ASN A 11 2.16 -16.96 8.26
C ASN A 11 1.29 -15.70 8.08
N LEU A 12 0.25 -15.53 8.90
CA LEU A 12 -0.59 -14.34 8.89
C LEU A 12 0.21 -13.10 9.34
N ALA A 13 1.02 -13.23 10.39
CA ALA A 13 1.89 -12.15 10.86
C ALA A 13 2.90 -11.73 9.77
N LEU A 14 3.53 -12.69 9.08
CA LEU A 14 4.44 -12.41 7.97
C LEU A 14 3.73 -11.70 6.81
N ALA A 15 2.51 -12.10 6.48
CA ALA A 15 1.70 -11.47 5.44
C ALA A 15 1.27 -10.03 5.75
N ILE A 16 1.44 -9.57 7.00
CA ILE A 16 1.14 -8.20 7.43
C ILE A 16 2.43 -7.40 7.61
N VAL A 17 3.43 -7.97 8.31
CA VAL A 17 4.67 -7.26 8.66
C VAL A 17 5.54 -7.00 7.43
N LEU A 18 5.72 -7.98 6.55
CA LEU A 18 6.57 -7.81 5.37
C LEU A 18 6.07 -6.74 4.39
N PRO A 19 4.75 -6.65 4.07
CA PRO A 19 4.23 -5.52 3.30
C PRO A 19 4.44 -4.18 3.97
N LEU A 20 4.29 -4.08 5.30
CA LEU A 20 4.50 -2.82 6.03
C LEU A 20 5.94 -2.31 5.89
N ILE A 21 6.93 -3.21 5.87
CA ILE A 21 8.34 -2.83 5.66
C ILE A 21 8.55 -2.12 4.32
N VAL A 22 7.79 -2.48 3.29
CA VAL A 22 7.89 -1.88 1.96
C VAL A 22 7.00 -0.64 1.83
N VAL A 23 5.76 -0.73 2.31
CA VAL A 23 4.74 0.32 2.15
C VAL A 23 5.04 1.54 3.01
N VAL A 24 5.58 1.39 4.22
CA VAL A 24 5.85 2.52 5.12
C VAL A 24 6.92 3.47 4.55
N PRO A 25 8.10 3.00 4.07
CA PRO A 25 9.07 3.88 3.42
C PRO A 25 8.51 4.57 2.16
N ILE A 26 7.73 3.86 1.35
CA ILE A 26 7.09 4.45 0.17
C ILE A 26 6.10 5.54 0.60
N GLY A 27 5.29 5.27 1.64
CA GLY A 27 4.37 6.25 2.21
C GLY A 27 5.07 7.51 2.69
N TYR A 28 6.22 7.36 3.34
CA TYR A 28 7.04 8.49 3.76
C TYR A 28 7.54 9.33 2.57
N LEU A 29 7.92 8.69 1.46
CA LEU A 29 8.40 9.37 0.25
C LEU A 29 7.30 10.12 -0.51
N ILE A 30 6.07 9.62 -0.52
CA ILE A 30 4.96 10.26 -1.26
C ILE A 30 4.22 11.31 -0.41
N LEU A 31 4.06 11.08 0.90
CA LEU A 31 3.26 11.95 1.76
C LEU A 31 4.01 13.19 2.29
N ILE A 32 5.34 13.25 2.18
CA ILE A 32 6.14 14.37 2.71
C ILE A 32 6.39 15.42 1.62
N PRO A 33 5.90 16.67 1.80
CA PRO A 33 6.21 17.76 0.89
C PRO A 33 7.66 18.23 1.06
N PRO A 34 8.35 18.64 -0.03
CA PRO A 34 7.95 18.52 -1.42
C PRO A 34 8.28 17.11 -1.96
N SER A 35 7.26 16.35 -2.37
CA SER A 35 7.48 15.04 -3.00
C SER A 35 7.46 15.15 -4.52
N PRO A 36 8.49 14.65 -5.23
CA PRO A 36 8.46 14.57 -6.69
C PRO A 36 7.36 13.62 -7.20
N PHE A 37 6.82 12.75 -6.35
CA PHE A 37 5.72 11.84 -6.69
C PHE A 37 4.36 12.54 -6.79
N ASN A 38 4.25 13.79 -6.30
CA ASN A 38 3.01 14.56 -6.37
C ASN A 38 2.64 15.00 -7.80
N PHE A 39 3.54 14.86 -8.77
CA PHE A 39 3.26 15.21 -10.17
C PHE A 39 2.14 14.35 -10.77
N ILE A 40 2.11 13.04 -10.46
CA ILE A 40 1.08 12.13 -10.97
C ILE A 40 -0.31 12.48 -10.42
N PRO A 41 -0.54 12.56 -9.09
CA PRO A 41 -1.84 12.92 -8.56
C PRO A 41 -2.25 14.35 -8.93
N PHE A 42 -1.30 15.29 -9.06
CA PHE A 42 -1.58 16.63 -9.56
C PHE A 42 -2.13 16.62 -11.01
N ALA A 43 -1.46 15.92 -11.92
CA ALA A 43 -1.93 15.80 -13.31
C ALA A 43 -3.30 15.11 -13.41
N LEU A 44 -3.56 14.12 -12.55
CA LEU A 44 -4.88 13.48 -12.46
C LEU A 44 -5.95 14.44 -11.92
N TYR A 45 -5.62 15.24 -10.91
CA TYR A 45 -6.52 16.24 -10.35
C TYR A 45 -6.92 17.27 -11.41
N GLU A 46 -5.96 17.84 -12.12
CA GLU A 46 -6.21 18.83 -13.18
C GLU A 46 -7.08 18.25 -14.32
N SER A 47 -6.93 16.97 -14.65
CA SER A 47 -7.68 16.36 -15.75
C SER A 47 -9.10 15.92 -15.37
N ILE A 48 -9.35 15.51 -14.13
CA ILE A 48 -10.62 14.86 -13.73
C ILE A 48 -11.40 15.70 -12.72
N CYS A 49 -10.71 16.46 -11.88
CA CYS A 49 -11.30 17.15 -10.73
C CYS A 49 -11.30 18.68 -10.88
N SER A 50 -10.66 19.23 -11.92
CA SER A 50 -10.72 20.66 -12.24
C SER A 50 -12.18 21.12 -12.38
N GLY A 51 -12.59 22.05 -11.52
CA GLY A 51 -13.96 22.61 -11.50
C GLY A 51 -14.99 21.84 -10.68
N THR A 52 -14.61 20.74 -10.00
CA THR A 52 -15.54 19.93 -9.17
C THR A 52 -15.70 20.46 -7.74
N GLY A 53 -14.93 21.47 -7.33
CA GLY A 53 -14.92 22.01 -5.97
C GLY A 53 -14.16 21.16 -4.95
N ILE A 54 -13.54 20.05 -5.37
CA ILE A 54 -12.64 19.25 -4.54
C ILE A 54 -11.32 20.01 -4.38
N GLU A 55 -10.82 20.12 -3.14
CA GLU A 55 -9.50 20.71 -2.90
C GLU A 55 -8.39 19.79 -3.42
N GLU A 56 -7.46 20.36 -4.20
CA GLU A 56 -6.29 19.66 -4.76
C GLU A 56 -5.54 18.84 -3.71
N HIS A 57 -5.20 19.46 -2.58
CA HIS A 57 -4.44 18.79 -1.53
C HIS A 57 -5.17 17.54 -0.99
N SER A 58 -6.49 17.66 -0.81
CA SER A 58 -7.32 16.57 -0.32
C SER A 58 -7.40 15.42 -1.33
N PHE A 59 -7.45 15.74 -2.63
CA PHE A 59 -7.38 14.73 -3.69
C PHE A 59 -6.04 14.01 -3.71
N ILE A 60 -4.92 14.76 -3.64
CA ILE A 60 -3.57 14.20 -3.67
C ILE A 60 -3.37 13.22 -2.50
N ILE A 61 -3.73 13.62 -1.27
CA ILE A 61 -3.64 12.73 -0.11
C ILE A 61 -4.50 11.47 -0.32
N ALA A 62 -5.73 11.64 -0.79
CA ALA A 62 -6.64 10.51 -1.00
C ALA A 62 -6.09 9.53 -2.04
N PHE A 63 -5.51 10.05 -3.13
CA PHE A 63 -4.85 9.26 -4.16
C PHE A 63 -3.67 8.47 -3.58
N ASP A 64 -2.78 9.14 -2.85
CA ASP A 64 -1.60 8.50 -2.25
C ASP A 64 -1.98 7.39 -1.26
N LEU A 65 -3.00 7.62 -0.42
CA LEU A 65 -3.52 6.61 0.49
C LEU A 65 -4.13 5.40 -0.26
N LEU A 66 -4.79 5.63 -1.39
CA LEU A 66 -5.31 4.56 -2.24
C LEU A 66 -4.18 3.74 -2.86
N VAL A 67 -3.11 4.39 -3.33
CA VAL A 67 -1.91 3.73 -3.86
C VAL A 67 -1.25 2.89 -2.77
N LEU A 68 -1.04 3.43 -1.57
CA LEU A 68 -0.45 2.70 -0.44
C LEU A 68 -1.30 1.49 -0.04
N LYS A 69 -2.62 1.65 0.01
CA LYS A 69 -3.54 0.55 0.29
C LYS A 69 -3.45 -0.54 -0.79
N PHE A 70 -3.38 -0.15 -2.06
CA PHE A 70 -3.24 -1.10 -3.17
C PHE A 70 -1.93 -1.88 -3.08
N LEU A 71 -0.80 -1.18 -2.86
CA LEU A 71 0.51 -1.80 -2.68
C LEU A 71 0.52 -2.78 -1.50
N PHE A 72 -0.04 -2.37 -0.36
CA PHE A 72 -0.15 -3.23 0.81
C PHE A 72 -0.89 -4.53 0.50
N LEU A 73 -2.09 -4.43 -0.12
CA LEU A 73 -2.89 -5.60 -0.48
C LEU A 73 -2.18 -6.50 -1.50
N LEU A 74 -1.48 -5.91 -2.48
CA LEU A 74 -0.72 -6.63 -3.49
C LEU A 74 0.40 -7.45 -2.83
N PHE A 75 1.24 -6.82 -2.01
CA PHE A 75 2.33 -7.50 -1.31
C PHE A 75 1.82 -8.56 -0.33
N SER A 76 0.77 -8.27 0.45
CA SER A 76 0.15 -9.26 1.33
C SER A 76 -0.31 -10.50 0.55
N ARG A 77 -0.96 -10.31 -0.61
CA ARG A 77 -1.39 -11.43 -1.47
C ARG A 77 -0.21 -12.20 -2.03
N MET A 78 0.85 -11.52 -2.50
CA MET A 78 2.06 -12.18 -3.00
C MET A 78 2.71 -13.05 -1.93
N ILE A 79 2.84 -12.55 -0.70
CA ILE A 79 3.43 -13.29 0.42
C ILE A 79 2.55 -14.47 0.82
N LEU A 80 1.24 -14.28 0.93
CA LEU A 80 0.31 -15.38 1.23
C LEU A 80 0.37 -16.48 0.17
N ASN A 81 0.49 -16.11 -1.11
CA ASN A 81 0.62 -17.08 -2.20
C ASN A 81 1.97 -17.80 -2.16
N SER A 82 3.06 -17.09 -1.86
CA SER A 82 4.39 -17.67 -1.69
C SER A 82 4.42 -18.68 -0.53
N LEU A 83 3.84 -18.34 0.61
CA LEU A 83 3.73 -19.20 1.80
C LEU A 83 2.82 -20.42 1.59
N LYS A 84 1.87 -20.35 0.66
CA LYS A 84 1.05 -21.51 0.27
C LYS A 84 1.82 -22.47 -0.63
N ASN A 85 2.64 -21.94 -1.54
CA ASN A 85 3.42 -22.73 -2.50
C ASN A 85 4.67 -23.39 -1.90
N THR A 86 5.10 -23.01 -0.69
CA THR A 86 6.20 -23.65 0.04
C THR A 86 5.75 -24.78 0.97
N ARG A 87 4.47 -25.16 0.97
CA ARG A 87 4.00 -26.37 1.66
C ARG A 87 4.36 -27.60 0.82
N PRO A 88 5.13 -28.57 1.35
CA PRO A 88 5.38 -29.84 0.69
C PRO A 88 4.11 -30.70 0.57
#